data_AF-A0A9N9HEZ8-F1
#
_entry.id   AF-A0A9N9HEZ8-F1
#
_cell.length_a   1.000
_cell.length_b   1.000
_cell.length_c   1.000
_cell.angle_alpha   90.00
_cell.angle_beta   90.00
_cell.angle_gamma   90.00
#
_symmetry.space_group_name_H-M   'P 1'
#
loop_
_entity.id
_entity.type
_entity.pdbx_description
1 polymer ?
#
loop_
_entity_poly.entity_id
_entity_poly.type
_entity_poly.pdbx_seq_one_letter_code
_entity_poly.pdbx_strand_id
1 'polypeptide(L)'
;MTDILYRLQHHQNSDRIYDPEKFLNIVSFQAPELHQFFDMLYQLTNPAGKCEKTNTISKNRIVVLCYQLASLRNKQMTLLKHDVDLFFQHSGLSKKGIDTLSNMEILTTFKTVNQTRIN
;
A
#
# COMPACT_ATOMS: atom_id res chain seq x y z
N MET A 1 -7.17 -0.44 -3.38
CA MET A 1 -6.88 0.17 -2.07
C MET A 1 -5.51 0.87 -2.01
N THR A 2 -4.40 0.18 -2.29
CA THR A 2 -3.06 0.79 -2.15
C THR A 2 -2.85 2.04 -3.01
N ASP A 3 -3.27 2.00 -4.27
CA ASP A 3 -3.12 3.16 -5.18
C ASP A 3 -4.03 4.34 -4.77
N ILE A 4 -5.21 4.04 -4.20
CA ILE A 4 -6.13 5.04 -3.67
C ILE A 4 -5.47 5.78 -2.49
N LEU A 5 -4.93 5.03 -1.53
CA LEU A 5 -4.26 5.58 -0.36
C LEU A 5 -2.98 6.34 -0.73
N TYR A 6 -2.23 5.83 -1.71
CA TYR A 6 -1.05 6.52 -2.24
C TYR A 6 -1.43 7.88 -2.85
N ARG A 7 -2.47 7.93 -3.69
CA ARG A 7 -2.95 9.20 -4.28
C ARG A 7 -3.43 10.20 -3.24
N LEU A 8 -4.19 9.74 -2.24
CA LEU A 8 -4.67 10.59 -1.15
C LEU A 8 -3.51 11.24 -0.38
N GLN A 9 -2.46 10.47 -0.08
CA GLN A 9 -1.34 10.94 0.72
C GLN A 9 -0.35 11.80 -0.08
N HIS A 10 -0.01 11.41 -1.30
CA HIS A 10 1.09 12.03 -2.05
C HIS A 10 0.63 13.04 -3.10
N HIS A 11 -0.57 12.90 -3.66
CA HIS A 11 -1.07 13.83 -4.69
C HIS A 11 -2.07 14.84 -4.13
N GLN A 12 -2.78 14.49 -3.05
CA GLN A 12 -3.79 15.36 -2.44
C GLN A 12 -3.35 15.95 -1.11
N ASN A 13 -2.10 15.68 -0.65
CA ASN A 13 -1.53 16.15 0.62
C ASN A 13 -2.49 15.95 1.81
N SER A 14 -3.26 14.86 1.80
CA SER A 14 -4.21 14.56 2.87
C SER A 14 -3.54 13.73 3.95
N ASP A 15 -3.74 14.12 5.20
CA ASP A 15 -3.35 13.32 6.35
C ASP A 15 -4.03 11.95 6.31
N ARG A 16 -3.43 10.98 7.01
CA ARG A 16 -4.02 9.66 7.17
C ARG A 16 -5.39 9.76 7.83
N ILE A 17 -6.38 9.18 7.15
CA ILE A 17 -7.77 9.16 7.60
C ILE A 17 -7.98 7.90 8.44
N TYR A 18 -8.20 8.08 9.73
CA TYR A 18 -8.44 6.98 10.68
C TYR A 18 -9.91 6.83 11.08
N ASP A 19 -10.74 7.83 10.81
CA ASP A 19 -12.19 7.72 11.00
C ASP A 19 -12.77 6.69 10.02
N PRO A 20 -13.44 5.61 10.49
CA PRO A 20 -13.88 4.53 9.62
C PRO A 20 -14.91 4.94 8.57
N GLU A 21 -15.85 5.81 8.94
CA GLU A 21 -16.92 6.22 8.03
C GLU A 21 -16.35 7.12 6.92
N LYS A 22 -15.50 8.09 7.28
CA LYS A 22 -14.79 8.94 6.31
C LYS A 22 -13.85 8.11 5.43
N PHE A 23 -13.12 7.17 6.01
CA PHE A 23 -12.26 6.25 5.27
C PHE A 23 -13.07 5.47 4.24
N LEU A 24 -14.16 4.82 4.68
CA LEU A 24 -14.99 3.98 3.84
C LEU A 24 -15.62 4.78 2.71
N ASN A 25 -16.13 5.99 2.99
CA ASN A 25 -16.73 6.85 1.97
C ASN A 25 -15.73 7.21 0.86
N ILE A 26 -14.51 7.62 1.22
CA ILE A 26 -13.50 8.01 0.23
C ILE A 26 -13.02 6.82 -0.59
N VAL A 27 -12.76 5.70 0.08
CA VAL A 27 -12.23 4.51 -0.59
C VAL A 27 -13.29 3.85 -1.47
N SER A 28 -14.54 3.78 -1.01
CA SER A 28 -15.67 3.22 -1.77
C SER A 28 -16.09 4.11 -2.93
N PHE A 29 -15.93 5.43 -2.82
CA PHE A 29 -16.19 6.35 -3.93
C PHE A 29 -15.29 6.05 -5.15
N GLN A 30 -14.02 5.69 -4.90
CA GLN A 30 -13.08 5.35 -5.98
C GLN A 30 -13.16 3.89 -6.42
N ALA A 31 -13.61 2.99 -5.54
CA ALA A 31 -13.62 1.55 -5.75
C ALA A 31 -14.75 0.89 -4.92
N PRO A 32 -15.95 0.75 -5.50
CA PRO A 32 -17.13 0.23 -4.79
C PRO A 32 -16.93 -1.17 -4.20
N GLU A 33 -16.10 -2.02 -4.81
CA GLU A 33 -15.76 -3.35 -4.32
C GLU A 33 -15.07 -3.34 -2.94
N LEU A 34 -14.41 -2.24 -2.59
CA LEU A 34 -13.79 -2.09 -1.29
C LEU A 34 -14.82 -1.91 -0.17
N HIS A 35 -16.03 -1.43 -0.50
CA HIS A 35 -17.13 -1.41 0.46
C HIS A 35 -17.47 -2.82 0.94
N GLN A 36 -17.68 -3.74 -0.01
CA GLN A 36 -18.00 -5.13 0.28
C GLN A 36 -16.85 -5.84 1.03
N PHE A 37 -15.60 -5.52 0.70
CA PHE A 37 -14.45 -6.02 1.43
C PHE A 37 -14.42 -5.54 2.89
N PHE A 38 -14.72 -4.26 3.14
CA PHE A 38 -14.81 -3.71 4.49
C PHE A 38 -15.93 -4.36 5.30
N ASP A 39 -17.10 -4.55 4.70
CA ASP A 39 -18.22 -5.23 5.33
C ASP A 39 -17.85 -6.67 5.69
N MET A 40 -17.17 -7.39 4.78
CA MET A 40 -16.67 -8.74 5.06
C MET A 40 -15.74 -8.74 6.28
N LEU A 41 -14.76 -7.85 6.32
CA LEU A 41 -13.85 -7.73 7.47
C LEU A 41 -14.60 -7.39 8.77
N TYR A 42 -15.62 -6.52 8.69
CA TYR A 42 -16.44 -6.17 9.85
C TYR A 42 -17.27 -7.35 10.35
N GLN A 43 -17.91 -8.11 9.46
CA GLN A 43 -18.67 -9.31 9.80
C GLN A 43 -17.79 -10.38 10.45
N LEU A 44 -16.54 -10.55 9.99
CA LEU A 44 -15.57 -11.45 10.61
C LEU A 44 -15.26 -11.10 12.08
N THR A 45 -15.53 -9.85 12.49
CA THR A 45 -15.37 -9.46 13.90
C THR A 45 -16.54 -9.89 14.78
N ASN A 46 -17.57 -10.55 14.25
CA ASN A 46 -18.80 -10.92 14.95
C ASN A 46 -19.48 -9.72 15.66
N PRO A 47 -19.96 -8.73 14.89
CA PRO A 47 -20.50 -7.50 15.47
C PRO A 47 -21.81 -7.72 16.25
N ALA A 48 -22.59 -8.74 15.90
CA ALA A 48 -23.85 -9.08 16.57
C ALA A 48 -23.66 -9.52 18.03
N GLY A 49 -22.52 -10.14 18.35
CA GLY A 49 -22.18 -10.57 19.71
C GLY A 49 -21.51 -9.50 20.58
N LYS A 50 -21.42 -8.25 20.11
CA LYS A 50 -20.60 -7.20 20.73
C LYS A 50 -21.41 -5.96 21.07
N CYS A 51 -21.01 -5.26 22.12
CA CYS A 51 -21.55 -3.95 22.43
C CYS A 51 -21.04 -2.87 21.45
N GLU A 52 -21.74 -1.74 21.40
CA GLU A 52 -21.44 -0.61 20.53
C GLU A 52 -19.97 -0.15 20.63
N LYS A 53 -19.46 0.03 21.86
CA LYS A 53 -18.07 0.43 22.09
C LYS A 53 -17.07 -0.53 21.43
N THR A 54 -17.28 -1.83 21.56
CA THR A 54 -16.41 -2.86 20.96
C THR A 54 -16.52 -2.87 19.43
N ASN A 55 -17.71 -2.61 18.90
CA ASN A 55 -17.92 -2.49 17.46
C ASN A 55 -17.23 -1.27 16.87
N THR A 56 -17.29 -0.12 17.54
CA THR A 56 -16.53 1.09 17.15
C THR A 56 -15.02 0.83 17.14
N ILE A 57 -14.49 0.16 18.18
CA ILE A 57 -13.07 -0.22 18.22
C ILE A 57 -12.73 -1.19 17.08
N SER A 58 -13.63 -2.12 16.75
CA SER A 58 -13.43 -3.09 15.66
C SER A 58 -13.35 -2.38 14.30
N LYS A 59 -14.23 -1.41 14.02
CA LYS A 59 -14.15 -0.56 12.82
C LYS A 59 -12.81 0.18 12.72
N ASN A 60 -12.35 0.81 13.82
CA ASN A 60 -11.04 1.49 13.84
C ASN A 60 -9.88 0.53 13.54
N ARG A 61 -9.90 -0.69 14.10
CA ARG A 61 -8.88 -1.71 13.85
C ARG A 61 -8.86 -2.15 12.39
N ILE A 62 -10.03 -2.27 11.75
CA ILE A 62 -10.12 -2.61 10.33
C ILE A 62 -9.46 -1.53 9.46
N VAL A 63 -9.70 -0.25 9.75
CA VAL A 63 -9.00 0.84 9.04
C VAL A 63 -7.49 0.73 9.18
N VAL A 64 -6.99 0.49 10.40
CA VAL A 64 -5.55 0.29 10.66
C VAL A 64 -5.03 -0.92 9.87
N LEU A 65 -5.76 -2.03 9.85
CA LEU A 65 -5.41 -3.22 9.08
C LEU A 65 -5.30 -2.92 7.59
N CYS A 66 -6.22 -2.13 7.03
CA CYS A 66 -6.17 -1.72 5.63
C CYS A 66 -4.91 -0.91 5.29
N TYR A 67 -4.48 0.00 6.16
CA TYR A 67 -3.19 0.68 5.99
C TYR A 67 -2.00 -0.29 6.09
N GLN A 68 -2.05 -1.25 7.00
CA GLN A 68 -1.01 -2.27 7.15
C GLN A 68 -0.91 -3.14 5.89
N LEU A 69 -2.03 -3.58 5.32
CA LEU A 69 -2.07 -4.35 4.08
C LEU A 69 -1.52 -3.54 2.89
N ALA A 70 -1.91 -2.27 2.78
CA ALA A 70 -1.39 -1.39 1.73
C ALA A 70 0.12 -1.17 1.86
N SER A 71 0.60 -0.93 3.08
CA SER A 71 2.03 -0.79 3.39
C SER A 71 2.80 -2.07 3.09
N LEU A 72 2.27 -3.23 3.47
CA LEU A 72 2.88 -4.54 3.21
C LEU A 72 3.01 -4.80 1.71
N ARG A 73 1.94 -4.56 0.94
CA ARG A 73 1.97 -4.67 -0.53
C ARG A 73 3.05 -3.76 -1.11
N ASN A 74 3.11 -2.50 -0.67
CA ASN A 74 4.12 -1.56 -1.16
C ASN A 74 5.54 -2.02 -0.83
N LYS A 75 5.77 -2.51 0.40
CA LYS A 75 7.07 -3.07 0.79
C LYS A 75 7.45 -4.27 -0.08
N GLN A 76 6.52 -5.20 -0.32
CA GLN A 76 6.76 -6.35 -1.19
C GLN A 76 7.07 -5.94 -2.63
N MET A 77 6.36 -4.96 -3.18
CA MET A 77 6.63 -4.43 -4.52
C MET A 77 8.02 -3.80 -4.62
N THR A 78 8.42 -3.02 -3.61
CA THR A 78 9.77 -2.43 -3.56
C THR A 78 10.85 -3.50 -3.48
N LEU A 79 10.66 -4.54 -2.66
CA LEU A 79 11.59 -5.68 -2.58
C LEU A 79 11.71 -6.40 -3.93
N LEU A 80 10.58 -6.68 -4.59
CA LEU A 80 10.60 -7.31 -5.92
C LEU A 80 11.36 -6.47 -6.95
N LYS A 81 11.12 -5.15 -6.99
CA LYS A 81 11.87 -4.26 -7.89
C LYS A 81 13.37 -4.33 -7.61
N HIS A 82 13.75 -4.35 -6.34
CA HIS A 82 15.14 -4.47 -5.95
C HIS A 82 15.79 -5.78 -6.41
N ASP A 83 15.11 -6.92 -6.25
CA ASP A 83 15.62 -8.22 -6.72
C ASP A 83 15.80 -8.24 -8.25
N VAL A 84 14.84 -7.65 -8.98
CA VAL A 84 14.91 -7.50 -10.44
C VAL A 84 16.05 -6.56 -10.86
N ASP A 85 16.26 -5.46 -10.13
CA ASP A 85 17.37 -4.55 -10.40
C ASP A 85 18.73 -5.23 -10.24
N LEU A 86 18.90 -6.00 -9.16
CA LEU A 86 20.10 -6.79 -8.90
C LEU A 86 20.32 -7.79 -10.04
N PHE A 87 19.29 -8.50 -10.46
CA PHE A 87 19.36 -9.41 -11.60
C PHE A 87 19.86 -8.73 -12.87
N PHE A 88 19.31 -7.56 -13.23
CA PHE A 88 19.74 -6.83 -14.42
C PHE A 88 21.15 -6.26 -14.29
N GLN A 89 21.52 -5.78 -13.10
CA GLN A 89 22.88 -5.32 -12.85
C GLN A 89 23.90 -6.46 -13.02
N HIS A 90 23.61 -7.64 -12.48
CA HIS A 90 24.43 -8.84 -12.66
C HIS A 90 24.46 -9.33 -14.11
N SER A 91 23.39 -9.11 -14.86
CA SER A 91 23.30 -9.41 -16.29
C SER A 91 24.04 -8.40 -17.18
N GLY A 92 24.72 -7.41 -16.59
CA GLY A 92 25.52 -6.43 -17.32
C GLY A 92 24.72 -5.23 -17.85
N LEU A 93 23.49 -5.02 -17.39
CA LEU A 93 22.71 -3.84 -17.79
C LEU A 93 23.43 -2.57 -17.30
N SER A 94 23.73 -1.67 -18.24
CA SER A 94 24.41 -0.42 -17.92
C SER A 94 23.60 0.44 -16.94
N LYS A 95 24.29 1.31 -16.19
CA LYS A 95 23.65 2.33 -15.34
C LYS A 95 22.55 3.10 -16.09
N LYS A 96 22.84 3.53 -17.33
CA LYS A 96 21.88 4.25 -18.17
C LYS A 96 20.66 3.38 -18.52
N GLY A 97 20.86 2.08 -18.72
CA GLY A 97 19.77 1.12 -18.91
C GLY A 97 18.89 0.98 -17.67
N ILE A 98 19.50 0.85 -16.48
CA ILE A 98 18.77 0.78 -15.20
C ILE A 98 17.97 2.07 -14.96
N ASP A 99 18.59 3.24 -15.13
CA ASP A 99 17.90 4.52 -14.95
C ASP A 99 16.78 4.73 -15.98
N THR A 100 16.96 4.24 -17.22
CA THR A 100 15.90 4.28 -18.26
C THR A 100 14.69 3.45 -17.85
N LEU A 101 14.90 2.21 -17.39
CA LEU A 101 13.80 1.35 -16.93
C LEU A 101 13.18 1.84 -15.62
N SER A 102 13.95 2.54 -14.78
CA SER A 102 13.43 3.17 -13.57
C SER A 102 12.51 4.34 -13.88
N ASN A 103 12.84 5.16 -14.88
CA ASN A 103 11.97 6.22 -15.39
C ASN A 103 10.67 5.67 -16.02
N MET A 104 10.66 4.39 -16.43
CA MET A 104 9.46 3.67 -16.85
C MET A 104 8.72 3.00 -15.69
N GLU A 105 9.15 3.25 -14.44
CA GLU A 105 8.63 2.66 -13.21
C GLU A 105 8.77 1.14 -13.08
N ILE A 106 9.59 0.51 -13.95
CA ILE A 106 9.84 -0.94 -13.96
C ILE A 106 10.88 -1.31 -12.89
N LEU A 107 11.96 -0.54 -12.85
CA LEU A 107 13.12 -0.74 -11.96
C LEU A 107 13.20 0.34 -10.87
N THR A 108 14.04 0.13 -9.86
CA THR A 108 14.49 1.25 -9.01
C THR A 108 15.68 1.97 -9.62
N THR A 109 15.99 3.16 -9.12
CA THR A 109 17.10 3.95 -9.68
C THR A 109 18.43 3.27 -9.41
N PHE A 110 19.42 3.41 -10.30
CA PHE A 110 20.74 2.80 -10.10
C PHE A 110 21.38 3.21 -8.76
N LYS A 111 21.11 4.43 -8.30
CA LYS A 111 21.57 4.94 -6.99
C LYS A 111 21.06 4.09 -5.83
N THR A 112 19.78 3.71 -5.86
CA THR A 112 19.14 2.87 -4.82
C THR A 112 19.75 1.47 -4.77
N VAL A 113 20.02 0.88 -5.94
CA VAL A 113 20.64 -0.44 -6.10
C VAL A 113 22.08 -0.46 -5.59
N ASN A 114 22.87 0.57 -5.92
CA ASN A 114 24.26 0.63 -5.47
C ASN A 114 24.40 0.90 -3.97
N GLN A 115 23.47 1.63 -3.36
CA GLN A 115 23.49 1.91 -1.91
C GLN A 115 23.20 0.67 -1.05
N THR A 116 22.39 -0.25 -1.56
CA THR A 116 22.03 -1.50 -0.87
C THR A 116 23.14 -2.56 -0.89
N ARG A 117 24.15 -2.41 -1.77
CA ARG A 117 25.32 -3.29 -1.87
C ARG A 117 26.44 -2.98 -0.85
N ILE A 118 26.44 -1.79 -0.25
CA ILE A 118 27.51 -1.31 0.64
C ILE A 118 27.20 -1.63 2.13
N ASN A 119 26.04 -2.23 2.41
CA ASN A 119 25.67 -2.80 3.72
C ASN A 119 25.70 -4.33 3.65
#